data_AF-A0AAV4IAE4-F1
#
_entry.id   AF-A0AAV4IAE4-F1
#
_cell.length_a   1.000
_cell.length_b   1.000
_cell.length_c   1.000
_cell.angle_alpha   90.00
_cell.angle_beta   90.00
_cell.angle_gamma   90.00
#
_symmetry.space_group_name_H-M   'P 1'
#
loop_
_entity.id
_entity.type
_entity.pdbx_description
1 polymer ?
#
loop_
_entity_poly.entity_id
_entity_poly.type
_entity_poly.pdbx_seq_one_letter_code
_entity_poly.pdbx_strand_id
1 'polypeptide(L)'
;MRLVFPPVPALFFALVLYTLARLTFPIGMSHSVFAGIVAGYVAYDLTHYYLHQGGTPSIDYFRRLKTYHTLHHYNHQQLGFGISSKLWDYPFGTLIPENLMPRGYK
;
A
#
# COMPACT_ATOMS: atom_id res chain seq x y z
N MET A 1 9.41 16.30 -2.44
CA MET A 1 9.86 14.97 -2.93
C MET A 1 10.33 14.11 -1.76
N ARG A 2 9.40 13.52 -0.99
CA ARG A 2 9.68 12.50 0.04
C ARG A 2 8.51 11.52 0.11
N LEU A 3 8.25 10.86 -1.03
CA LEU A 3 7.06 10.01 -1.19
C LEU A 3 7.39 8.52 -1.13
N VAL A 4 8.56 8.14 -1.66
CA VAL A 4 9.06 6.77 -1.63
C VAL A 4 9.88 6.54 -0.37
N PHE A 5 9.91 5.29 0.08
CA PHE A 5 10.60 4.93 1.30
C PHE A 5 12.13 5.10 1.13
N PRO A 6 12.86 5.64 2.13
CA PRO A 6 14.29 5.87 1.98
C PRO A 6 15.09 4.55 1.83
N PRO A 7 16.14 4.51 0.98
CA PRO A 7 16.85 3.25 0.67
C PRO A 7 17.51 2.56 1.87
N VAL A 8 18.00 3.32 2.85
CA VAL A 8 18.74 2.76 4.00
C VAL A 8 17.81 1.98 4.95
N PRO A 9 16.71 2.57 5.46
CA PRO A 9 15.66 1.80 6.15
C PRO A 9 15.10 0.65 5.31
N ALA A 10 14.91 0.83 3.99
CA ALA A 10 14.42 -0.22 3.10
C ALA A 10 15.33 -1.46 3.12
N LEU A 11 16.65 -1.23 3.05
CA LEU A 11 17.64 -2.30 3.10
C LEU A 11 17.60 -3.05 4.44
N PHE A 12 17.45 -2.34 5.56
CA PHE A 12 17.32 -2.98 6.87
C PHE A 12 16.13 -3.94 6.91
N PHE A 13 14.94 -3.48 6.50
CA PHE A 13 13.75 -4.34 6.45
C PHE A 13 13.90 -5.50 5.46
N ALA A 14 14.52 -5.26 4.29
CA ALA A 14 14.77 -6.30 3.31
C ALA A 14 15.66 -7.42 3.87
N LEU A 15 16.73 -7.08 4.59
CA LEU A 15 17.59 -8.06 5.24
C LEU A 15 16.83 -8.87 6.31
N VAL A 16 16.07 -8.20 7.17
CA VAL A 16 15.25 -8.87 8.19
C VAL A 16 14.26 -9.85 7.55
N LEU A 17 13.50 -9.40 6.55
CA LEU A 17 12.50 -10.24 5.88
C LEU A 17 13.14 -11.40 5.10
N TYR A 18 14.28 -11.17 4.46
CA TYR A 18 15.04 -12.22 3.79
C TYR A 18 15.52 -13.29 4.78
N THR A 19 16.11 -12.87 5.92
CA THR A 19 16.55 -13.80 6.96
C THR A 19 15.37 -14.60 7.52
N LEU A 20 14.24 -13.96 7.82
CA LEU A 20 13.04 -14.65 8.29
C LEU A 20 12.53 -15.68 7.27
N ALA A 21 12.49 -15.32 5.98
CA ALA A 21 12.12 -16.25 4.91
C ALA A 21 13.09 -17.46 4.84
N ARG A 22 14.40 -17.22 4.98
CA ARG A 22 15.43 -18.28 5.00
C ARG A 22 15.34 -19.21 6.20
N LEU A 23 14.88 -18.72 7.34
CA LEU A 23 14.68 -19.52 8.55
C LEU A 23 13.38 -20.33 8.53
N THR A 24 12.38 -19.88 7.75
CA THR A 24 11.04 -20.47 7.73
C THR A 24 10.84 -21.46 6.58
N PHE A 25 11.46 -21.21 5.42
CA PHE A 25 11.22 -21.96 4.19
C PHE A 25 12.49 -22.62 3.63
N PRO A 26 12.36 -23.74 2.90
CA PRO A 26 13.46 -24.28 2.10
C PRO A 26 14.01 -23.24 1.12
N ILE A 27 15.28 -23.40 0.71
CA ILE A 27 16.00 -22.37 -0.03
C ILE A 27 15.26 -21.86 -1.28
N GLY A 28 14.73 -22.75 -2.12
CA GLY A 28 13.99 -22.36 -3.32
C GLY A 28 12.71 -21.57 -3.00
N MET A 29 11.93 -22.03 -2.00
CA MET A 29 10.71 -21.33 -1.57
C MET A 29 11.04 -19.98 -0.92
N SER A 30 12.11 -19.90 -0.13
CA SER A 30 12.53 -18.66 0.52
C SER A 30 12.84 -17.55 -0.49
N HIS A 31 13.45 -17.90 -1.63
CA HIS A 31 13.73 -16.96 -2.72
C HIS A 31 12.44 -16.49 -3.39
N SER A 32 11.50 -17.40 -3.68
CA SER A 32 10.20 -17.04 -4.25
C SER A 32 9.37 -16.16 -3.32
N VAL A 33 9.32 -16.48 -2.03
CA VAL A 33 8.62 -15.67 -1.01
C VAL A 33 9.23 -14.28 -0.92
N PHE A 34 10.56 -14.18 -0.83
CA PHE A 34 11.24 -12.88 -0.76
C PHE A 34 11.03 -12.06 -2.05
N ALA A 35 11.13 -12.69 -3.21
CA ALA A 35 10.84 -12.02 -4.49
C ALA A 35 9.40 -11.50 -4.54
N GLY A 36 8.42 -12.27 -4.06
CA GLY A 36 7.02 -11.85 -3.96
C GLY A 36 6.82 -10.66 -3.02
N ILE A 37 7.49 -10.66 -1.85
CA ILE A 37 7.49 -9.54 -0.90
C ILE A 37 8.04 -8.27 -1.56
N VAL A 38 9.20 -8.36 -2.21
CA VAL A 38 9.83 -7.21 -2.87
C VAL A 38 8.96 -6.70 -4.03
N ALA A 39 8.43 -7.59 -4.87
CA ALA A 39 7.53 -7.22 -5.96
C ALA A 39 6.26 -6.53 -5.44
N GLY A 40 5.67 -7.05 -4.36
CA GLY A 40 4.51 -6.43 -3.71
C GLY A 40 4.82 -5.04 -3.15
N TYR A 41 5.98 -4.87 -2.53
CA TYR A 41 6.45 -3.57 -2.04
C TYR A 41 6.63 -2.56 -3.18
N VAL A 42 7.27 -2.95 -4.28
CA VAL A 42 7.43 -2.07 -5.45
C VAL A 42 6.07 -1.69 -6.04
N ALA A 43 5.15 -2.64 -6.18
CA ALA A 43 3.80 -2.38 -6.66
C ALA A 43 3.04 -1.41 -5.74
N TYR A 44 3.20 -1.55 -4.42
CA TYR A 44 2.65 -0.64 -3.43
C TYR A 44 3.21 0.78 -3.60
N ASP A 45 4.54 0.94 -3.67
CA ASP A 45 5.18 2.27 -3.80
C ASP A 45 4.82 2.95 -5.13
N LEU A 46 4.76 2.19 -6.23
CA LEU A 46 4.32 2.71 -7.52
C LEU A 46 2.85 3.12 -7.50
N THR A 47 1.98 2.33 -6.85
CA THR A 47 0.57 2.70 -6.66
C THR A 47 0.48 3.99 -5.86
N HIS A 48 1.17 4.08 -4.73
CA HIS A 48 1.19 5.27 -3.88
C HIS A 48 1.65 6.51 -4.67
N TYR A 49 2.74 6.37 -5.43
CA TYR A 49 3.22 7.42 -6.32
C TYR A 49 2.17 7.84 -7.34
N TYR A 50 1.52 6.88 -8.00
CA TYR A 50 0.48 7.14 -8.98
C TYR A 50 -0.75 7.83 -8.38
N LEU A 51 -1.17 7.46 -7.16
CA LEU A 51 -2.32 8.11 -6.50
C LEU A 51 -2.03 9.57 -6.17
N HIS A 52 -0.80 9.91 -5.79
CA HIS A 52 -0.41 11.28 -5.48
C HIS A 52 -0.11 12.14 -6.71
N GLN A 53 0.66 11.60 -7.65
CA GLN A 53 1.25 12.38 -8.76
C GLN A 53 0.58 12.13 -10.09
N GLY A 54 -0.09 10.98 -10.27
CA GLY A 54 -0.87 10.70 -11.46
C GLY A 54 -2.03 11.68 -11.59
N GLY A 55 -2.48 11.93 -12.82
CA GLY A 55 -3.70 12.71 -13.09
C GLY A 55 -4.97 12.00 -12.60
N THR A 56 -6.10 12.23 -13.24
CA THR A 56 -7.32 11.47 -12.93
C THR A 56 -7.18 10.04 -13.48
N PRO A 57 -7.21 8.99 -12.65
CA PRO A 57 -7.09 7.63 -13.15
C PRO A 57 -8.25 7.27 -14.09
N SER A 58 -7.91 6.67 -15.23
CA SER A 58 -8.89 6.18 -16.21
C SER A 58 -9.67 4.98 -15.67
N ILE A 59 -8.99 4.10 -14.94
CA ILE A 59 -9.57 2.93 -14.30
C ILE A 59 -10.29 3.36 -13.00
N ASP A 60 -11.56 2.96 -12.90
CA ASP A 60 -12.44 3.37 -11.80
C ASP A 60 -11.92 2.94 -10.41
N TYR A 61 -11.35 1.73 -10.31
CA TYR A 61 -10.73 1.25 -9.08
C TYR A 61 -9.66 2.21 -8.54
N PHE A 62 -8.69 2.60 -9.37
CA PHE A 62 -7.63 3.53 -8.98
C PHE A 62 -8.16 4.95 -8.71
N ARG A 63 -9.24 5.35 -9.39
CA ARG A 63 -9.91 6.63 -9.10
C ARG A 63 -10.50 6.62 -7.69
N ARG A 64 -11.18 5.55 -7.30
CA ARG A 64 -11.71 5.38 -5.93
C ARG A 64 -10.62 5.30 -4.87
N LEU A 65 -9.52 4.60 -5.16
CA LEU A 65 -8.35 4.57 -4.28
C LEU A 65 -7.72 5.96 -4.14
N LYS A 66 -7.61 6.74 -5.24
CA LYS A 66 -7.09 8.11 -5.17
C LYS A 66 -7.93 8.98 -4.27
N THR A 67 -9.26 8.93 -4.39
CA THR A 67 -10.18 9.63 -3.50
C THR A 67 -10.00 9.17 -2.05
N TYR A 68 -9.96 7.86 -1.82
CA TYR A 68 -9.78 7.27 -0.48
C TYR A 68 -8.47 7.72 0.19
N HIS A 69 -7.37 7.65 -0.54
CA HIS A 69 -6.04 8.06 -0.08
C HIS A 69 -5.94 9.58 0.15
N THR A 70 -6.63 10.37 -0.68
CA THR A 70 -6.75 11.82 -0.48
C THR A 70 -7.50 12.12 0.82
N LEU A 71 -8.62 11.42 1.10
CA LEU A 71 -9.36 11.58 2.34
C LEU A 71 -8.51 11.20 3.57
N HIS A 72 -7.71 10.14 3.48
CA HIS A 72 -6.76 9.80 4.55
C HIS A 72 -5.84 10.98 4.86
N HIS A 73 -5.18 11.57 3.86
CA HIS A 73 -4.24 12.65 4.10
C HIS A 73 -4.86 13.95 4.63
N TYR A 74 -6.05 14.32 4.15
CA TYR A 74 -6.62 15.66 4.38
C TYR A 74 -7.79 15.70 5.37
N ASN A 75 -8.50 14.59 5.58
CA ASN A 75 -9.74 14.57 6.36
C ASN A 75 -9.68 13.57 7.52
N HIS A 76 -9.09 12.38 7.30
CA HIS A 76 -9.21 11.24 8.19
C HIS A 76 -7.88 10.50 8.34
N GLN A 77 -6.85 11.17 8.87
CA GLN A 77 -5.49 10.63 9.00
C GLN A 77 -5.37 9.39 9.89
N GLN A 78 -6.38 9.11 10.71
CA GLN A 78 -6.45 7.93 11.60
C GLN A 78 -7.27 6.77 11.01
N LEU A 79 -7.74 6.90 9.75
CA LEU A 79 -8.48 5.88 9.01
C LEU A 79 -7.91 5.77 7.59
N GLY A 80 -8.22 4.69 6.87
CA GLY A 80 -7.84 4.51 5.48
C GLY A 80 -6.35 4.30 5.28
N PHE A 81 -5.75 3.38 6.03
CA PHE A 81 -4.33 3.04 5.92
C PHE A 81 -4.03 2.24 4.64
N GLY A 82 -5.04 1.63 4.03
CA GLY A 82 -4.91 0.86 2.80
C GLY A 82 -4.65 1.72 1.55
N ILE A 83 -3.45 1.61 0.97
CA ILE A 83 -3.07 2.35 -0.24
C ILE A 83 -3.33 1.55 -1.52
N SER A 84 -2.83 0.31 -1.58
CA SER A 84 -3.01 -0.58 -2.75
C SER A 84 -4.39 -1.26 -2.77
N SER A 85 -4.98 -1.45 -1.58
CA SER A 85 -6.34 -1.92 -1.38
C SER A 85 -6.81 -1.59 0.03
N LYS A 86 -8.13 -1.60 0.24
CA LYS A 86 -8.74 -1.45 1.57
C LYS A 86 -8.82 -2.76 2.36
N LEU A 87 -8.26 -3.86 1.85
CA LEU A 87 -8.48 -5.21 2.38
C LEU A 87 -8.21 -5.29 3.89
N TRP A 88 -7.11 -4.68 4.33
CA TRP A 88 -6.70 -4.68 5.73
C TRP A 88 -7.44 -3.65 6.59
N ASP A 89 -8.07 -2.63 5.99
CA ASP A 89 -8.85 -1.68 6.77
C ASP A 89 -10.12 -2.31 7.40
N TYR A 90 -10.62 -3.41 6.82
CA TYR A 90 -11.78 -4.14 7.34
C TYR A 90 -11.50 -4.86 8.67
N PRO A 91 -10.56 -5.84 8.75
CA PRO A 91 -10.33 -6.58 9.99
C PRO A 91 -9.77 -5.71 11.12
N PHE A 92 -9.09 -4.60 10.79
CA PHE A 92 -8.53 -3.69 11.79
C PHE A 92 -9.47 -2.53 12.16
N GLY A 93 -10.66 -2.43 11.56
CA GLY A 93 -11.64 -1.40 11.90
C GLY A 93 -11.20 0.03 11.54
N THR A 94 -10.35 0.18 10.52
CA THR A 94 -9.78 1.45 10.09
C THR A 94 -10.36 1.95 8.77
N LEU A 95 -11.42 1.32 8.26
CA LEU A 95 -12.09 1.72 7.01
C LEU A 95 -12.68 3.13 7.14
N ILE A 96 -12.49 3.99 6.14
CA ILE A 96 -13.22 5.27 6.08
C ILE A 96 -14.71 4.97 5.81
N PRO A 97 -15.62 5.35 6.73
CA PRO A 97 -17.06 5.13 6.58
C PRO A 97 -17.63 5.69 5.27
N GLU A 98 -18.59 4.97 4.68
CA GLU A 98 -19.19 5.33 3.40
C GLU A 98 -19.93 6.68 3.45
N ASN A 99 -20.51 7.05 4.59
CA ASN A 99 -21.18 8.34 4.77
C ASN A 99 -20.21 9.53 4.79
N LEU A 100 -18.90 9.29 4.91
CA LEU A 100 -17.85 10.30 4.82
C LEU A 100 -17.24 10.40 3.41
N MET A 101 -17.69 9.54 2.48
CA MET A 101 -17.23 9.56 1.09
C MET A 101 -17.96 10.65 0.28
N PRO A 102 -17.31 11.20 -0.76
CA PRO A 102 -17.96 12.15 -1.66
C PRO A 102 -19.20 11.57 -2.35
N ARG A 103 -20.15 12.45 -2.72
CA ARG A 103 -21.30 12.05 -3.54
C ARG A 103 -20.83 11.40 -4.85
N GLY A 104 -21.42 10.25 -5.19
CA GLY A 104 -21.05 9.49 -6.39
C GLY A 104 -19.87 8.53 -6.21
N TYR A 105 -19.48 8.20 -4.97
CA TYR A 105 -18.43 7.23 -4.66
C TYR A 105 -18.75 5.75 -5.00
N LYS A 106 -19.93 5.48 -5.60
CA LYS A 106 -20.41 4.13 -5.93
C LYS A 106 -20.21 3.77 -7.39
#